data_AF-A0A0T6ZWL4-F1
#
_entry.id   AF-A0A0T6ZWL4-F1
#
_cell.length_a   1.000
_cell.length_b   1.000
_cell.length_c   1.000
_cell.angle_alpha   90.00
_cell.angle_beta   90.00
_cell.angle_gamma   90.00
#
_symmetry.space_group_name_H-M   'P 1'
#
loop_
_entity.id
_entity.type
_entity.pdbx_description
1 polymer ?
#
loop_
_entity_poly.entity_id
_entity_poly.type
_entity_poly.pdbx_seq_one_letter_code
_entity_poly.pdbx_strand_id
1 'polypeptide(L)' 'MKSIRYKQMASLICIITAIVFAFMGFFTPPTGEISESVLWFVAQCLIFSGSLIGVDCVIDQRLGKHS' A
#
# COMPACT_ATOMS: atom_id res chain seq x y z
N MET A 1 -9.89 -20.66 -0.25
CA MET A 1 -9.61 -19.72 -1.37
C MET A 1 -10.23 -18.31 -1.22
N LYS A 2 -11.22 -18.06 -0.35
CA LYS A 2 -11.79 -16.69 -0.18
C LYS A 2 -10.87 -15.71 0.58
N SER A 3 -10.12 -16.19 1.59
CA SER A 3 -9.23 -15.38 2.44
C SER A 3 -8.12 -14.61 1.68
N ILE A 4 -7.48 -15.24 0.68
CA ILE A 4 -6.41 -14.62 -0.14
C ILE A 4 -6.92 -13.43 -0.96
N ARG A 5 -8.16 -13.52 -1.48
CA ARG A 5 -8.74 -12.43 -2.28
C ARG A 5 -9.00 -11.16 -1.46
N TYR A 6 -9.36 -11.29 -0.18
CA TYR A 6 -9.58 -10.11 0.69
C TYR A 6 -8.29 -9.36 0.98
N LYS A 7 -7.17 -10.07 1.16
CA LYS A 7 -5.85 -9.47 1.37
C LYS A 7 -5.39 -8.67 0.15
N GLN A 8 -5.54 -9.26 -1.03
CA GLN A 8 -5.27 -8.62 -2.32
C GLN A 8 -6.11 -7.34 -2.52
N MET A 9 -7.41 -7.38 -2.21
CA MET A 9 -8.27 -6.19 -2.30
C MET A 9 -7.91 -5.11 -1.28
N ALA A 10 -7.56 -5.49 -0.05
CA ALA A 10 -7.15 -4.53 1.00
C ALA A 10 -5.87 -3.79 0.63
N SER A 11 -4.88 -4.51 0.09
CA SER A 11 -3.64 -3.90 -0.41
C SER A 11 -3.89 -2.93 -1.56
N LEU A 12 -4.74 -3.31 -2.53
CA LEU A 12 -5.12 -2.44 -3.64
C LEU A 12 -5.77 -1.13 -3.15
N ILE A 13 -6.71 -1.23 -2.21
CA ILE A 13 -7.37 -0.08 -1.60
C ILE A 13 -6.35 0.81 -0.87
N CYS A 14 -5.41 0.23 -0.11
CA CYS A 14 -4.35 0.98 0.56
C CYS A 14 -3.44 1.74 -0.42
N ILE A 15 -3.09 1.17 -1.58
CA ILE A 15 -2.30 1.89 -2.61
C ILE A 15 -3.11 3.06 -3.16
N ILE A 16 -4.38 2.84 -3.50
CA ILE A 16 -5.24 3.88 -4.05
C ILE A 16 -5.40 5.03 -3.03
N THR A 17 -5.66 4.71 -1.76
CA THR A 17 -5.75 5.71 -0.69
C THR A 17 -4.43 6.46 -0.51
N ALA A 18 -3.28 5.78 -0.54
CA ALA A 18 -1.97 6.43 -0.44
C ALA A 18 -1.70 7.39 -1.60
N ILE A 19 -2.07 7.01 -2.83
CA ILE A 19 -1.94 7.88 -4.01
C ILE A 19 -2.83 9.12 -3.88
N VAL A 20 -4.10 8.94 -3.50
CA VAL A 20 -5.03 10.07 -3.29
C VAL A 20 -4.53 11.02 -2.21
N PHE A 21 -4.03 10.49 -1.09
CA PHE A 21 -3.45 11.30 -0.02
C PHE A 21 -2.16 12.01 -0.44
N ALA A 22 -1.32 11.36 -1.26
CA ALA A 22 -0.13 12.00 -1.81
C ALA A 22 -0.52 13.20 -2.70
N PHE A 23 -1.51 13.03 -3.58
CA PHE A 23 -2.03 14.14 -4.39
C PHE A 23 -2.68 15.24 -3.54
N MET A 24 -3.49 14.90 -2.54
CA MET A 24 -4.07 15.88 -1.61
C MET A 24 -3.01 16.62 -0.78
N GLY A 25 -1.92 15.94 -0.41
CA GLY A 25 -0.76 16.54 0.27
C GLY A 25 -0.04 17.58 -0.58
N PHE A 26 0.00 17.40 -1.91
CA PHE A 26 0.53 18.42 -2.84
C PHE A 26 -0.40 19.63 -3.00
N PHE A 27 -1.70 19.47 -2.83
CA PHE A 27 -2.70 20.54 -2.97
C PHE A 27 -2.99 21.28 -1.66
N THR A 28 -2.53 20.77 -0.51
CA THR A 28 -2.76 21.42 0.79
C THR A 28 -1.71 22.52 1.02
N PRO A 29 -2.10 23.81 1.19
CA PRO A 29 -1.16 24.88 1.53
C PRO A 29 -0.56 24.67 2.95
N PRO A 30 0.71 25.01 3.24
CA PRO A 30 1.62 25.91 2.51
C PRO A 30 2.39 25.22 1.38
N THR A 31 2.35 25.81 0.18
CA THR A 31 3.18 25.42 -0.96
C THR A 31 4.66 25.65 -0.62
N GLY A 32 5.37 24.59 -0.23
CA GLY A 32 6.79 24.64 0.13
C GLY A 32 7.18 23.66 1.23
N GLU A 33 6.23 23.26 2.09
CA GLU A 33 6.47 22.30 3.17
C GLU A 33 5.43 21.18 3.14
N ILE A 34 5.89 19.97 2.78
CA ILE A 34 5.07 18.76 2.93
C ILE A 34 5.01 18.47 4.44
N SER A 35 3.81 18.52 5.02
CA SER A 35 3.62 18.18 6.44
C SER A 35 4.18 16.77 6.72
N GLU A 36 5.11 16.68 7.67
CA GLU A 36 5.77 15.42 8.04
C GLU A 36 4.76 14.32 8.40
N SER A 37 3.62 14.70 8.98
CA SER A 37 2.55 13.78 9.35
C SER A 37 1.88 13.11 8.13
N VAL A 38 1.73 13.85 7.02
CA VAL A 38 1.12 13.33 5.78
C VAL A 38 2.11 12.42 5.07
N LEU A 39 3.39 12.83 4.99
CA LEU A 39 4.44 12.00 4.42
C LEU A 39 4.59 10.68 5.20
N TRP A 40 4.55 10.75 6.53
CA TRP A 40 4.61 9.59 7.40
C TRP A 40 3.40 8.65 7.20
N PHE A 41 2.19 9.20 7.14
CA PHE A 41 0.98 8.41 6.87
C PHE A 41 1.02 7.70 5.51
N VAL A 42 1.40 8.41 4.45
CA VAL A 42 1.55 7.84 3.10
C VAL A 42 2.63 6.76 3.08
N ALA A 43 3.78 6.99 3.73
CA ALA A 43 4.84 5.99 3.86
C ALA A 43 4.34 4.73 4.57
N GLN A 44 3.56 4.88 5.64
CA GLN A 44 3.04 3.75 6.41
C GLN A 44 2.01 2.93 5.61
N CYS A 45 1.15 3.59 4.82
CA CYS A 45 0.26 2.89 3.89
C CYS A 45 1.03 2.16 2.77
N LEU A 46 2.11 2.76 2.25
CA LEU A 46 2.93 2.15 1.19
C LEU A 46 3.69 0.91 1.71
N ILE A 47 4.28 1.00 2.90
CA ILE A 47 4.95 -0.13 3.57
C ILE A 47 3.96 -1.26 3.84
N PHE A 48 2.77 -0.95 4.37
CA PHE A 48 1.75 -1.95 4.63
C PHE A 48 1.29 -2.67 3.36
N SER A 49 1.03 -1.91 2.30
CA SER A 49 0.61 -2.50 1.03
C SER A 49 1.72 -3.34 0.38
N GLY A 50 2.95 -2.83 0.37
CA GLY A 50 4.11 -3.56 -0.15
C GLY A 50 4.37 -4.87 0.59
N SER A 51 4.20 -4.88 1.91
CA SER A 51 4.32 -6.09 2.73
C SER A 51 3.26 -7.14 2.38
N LEU A 52 2.01 -6.72 2.19
CA LEU A 52 0.91 -7.59 1.80
C LEU A 52 1.11 -8.24 0.42
N ILE A 53 1.54 -7.46 -0.57
CA ILE A 53 1.79 -7.96 -1.94
C ILE A 53 3.02 -8.87 -1.96
N GLY A 54 4.10 -8.47 -1.27
CA GLY A 54 5.34 -9.25 -1.23
C GLY A 54 5.17 -10.62 -0.58
N VAL A 55 4.43 -10.68 0.54
CA VAL A 55 4.10 -11.95 1.20
C VAL A 55 3.25 -12.83 0.29
N ASP A 56 2.29 -12.27 -0.43
CA ASP A 56 1.43 -13.05 -1.34
C ASP A 56 2.25 -13.67 -2.49
N CYS A 57 3.15 -12.89 -3.10
CA CYS A 57 4.06 -13.37 -4.16
C CYS A 57 5.00 -14.49 -3.66
N VAL A 58 5.55 -14.35 -2.45
CA VAL A 58 6.39 -15.40 -1.84
C VAL A 58 5.58 -16.67 -1.59
N ILE A 59 4.35 -16.54 -1.08
CA ILE A 59 3.48 -17.70 -0.84
C ILE A 59 3.16 -18.40 -2.17
N ASP A 60 2.81 -17.65 -3.21
CA ASP A 60 2.54 -18.19 -4.55
C ASP A 60 3.76 -18.93 -5.10
N GLN A 61 4.95 -18.35 -5.02
CA GLN A 61 6.20 -19.03 -5.43
C GLN A 61 6.50 -20.30 -4.63
N ARG A 62 6.22 -20.30 -3.31
CA ARG A 62 6.45 -21.48 -2.46
C ARG A 62 5.45 -22.60 -2.75
N LEU A 63 4.20 -22.27 -3.06
CA LEU A 63 3.15 -23.23 -3.36
C LEU A 63 3.24 -23.75 -4.81
N GLY A 64 3.64 -22.90 -5.76
CA GLY A 64 3.84 -23.27 -7.16
C GLY A 64 5.08 -24.13 -7.42
N LYS A 65 6.09 -24.10 -6.53
CA LYS A 65 7.32 -24.90 -6.67
C LYS A 65 7.20 -26.37 -6.28
N HIS A 66 6.01 -26.84 -5.90
CA HIS A 66 5.77 -28.22 -5.46
C HIS A 66 4.76 -28.99 -6.32
N SER A 67 4.48 -28.52 -7.54
CA SER A 67 3.77 -29.27 -8.58
C SER A 67 4.68 -29.61 -9.75
#